data_AF-A0A6P2CCI1-F1
#
_entry.id   AF-A0A6P2CCI1-F1
#
_cell.length_a   1.000
_cell.length_b   1.000
_cell.length_c   1.000
_cell.angle_alpha   90.00
_cell.angle_beta   90.00
_cell.angle_gamma   90.00
#
_symmetry.space_group_name_H-M   'P 1'
#
loop_
_entity.id
_entity.type
_entity.pdbx_description
1 polymer ?
#
loop_
_entity_poly.entity_id
_entity_poly.type
_entity_poly.pdbx_seq_one_letter_code
_entity_poly.pdbx_strand_id
1 'polypeptide(L)'
;MSRTDAHTPFFVRLHFGEFATSPYHASCHPECDLPERPPLRRDYRTNCTWLFQYTGIGACSCWMCHEGPQARRANRRERQRDRRVLADALKAWRAGEDDAFEDIRPTLSRLRYM
;
A
#
# COMPACT_ATOMS: atom_id res chain seq x y z
N MET A 1 6.80 -21.14 -5.60
CA MET A 1 5.64 -20.42 -5.03
C MET A 1 5.01 -21.29 -3.97
N SER A 2 4.86 -20.81 -2.73
CA SER A 2 4.05 -21.50 -1.74
C SER A 2 2.62 -21.66 -2.27
N ARG A 3 1.97 -22.82 -2.08
CA ARG A 3 0.57 -23.06 -2.49
C ARG A 3 -0.39 -22.01 -1.93
N THR A 4 -0.09 -21.42 -0.78
CA THR A 4 -0.96 -20.45 -0.11
C THR A 4 -0.74 -19.01 -0.59
N ASP A 5 0.42 -18.70 -1.18
CA ASP A 5 0.72 -17.38 -1.77
C ASP A 5 0.15 -17.23 -3.20
N ALA A 6 0.05 -18.33 -3.95
CA ALA A 6 -0.60 -18.36 -5.26
C ALA A 6 -2.08 -17.93 -5.23
N HIS A 7 -2.71 -18.00 -4.05
CA HIS A 7 -4.11 -17.65 -3.82
C HIS A 7 -4.30 -16.32 -3.11
N THR A 8 -3.21 -15.57 -2.83
CA THR A 8 -3.33 -14.22 -2.26
C THR A 8 -4.17 -13.36 -3.21
N PRO A 9 -5.33 -12.83 -2.77
CA PRO A 9 -6.21 -12.09 -3.65
C PRO A 9 -5.49 -10.90 -4.29
N PHE A 10 -5.82 -10.60 -5.55
CA PHE A 10 -5.15 -9.54 -6.29
C PHE A 10 -5.17 -8.20 -5.57
N PHE A 11 -6.29 -7.82 -4.92
CA PHE A 11 -6.39 -6.60 -4.15
C PHE A 11 -5.46 -6.57 -2.93
N VAL A 12 -5.13 -7.73 -2.36
CA VAL A 12 -4.19 -7.88 -1.24
C VAL A 12 -2.76 -7.69 -1.74
N ARG A 13 -2.42 -8.25 -2.90
CA ARG A 13 -1.11 -8.04 -3.56
C ARG A 13 -0.93 -6.58 -3.98
N LEU A 14 -2.02 -6.00 -4.49
CA LEU A 14 -2.20 -4.56 -4.72
C LEU A 14 -2.40 -3.75 -3.43
N HIS A 15 -2.35 -4.35 -2.25
CA HIS A 15 -2.30 -3.66 -0.97
C HIS A 15 -0.96 -3.88 -0.24
N PHE A 16 -0.02 -4.68 -0.77
CA PHE A 16 1.20 -5.04 -0.02
C PHE A 16 2.56 -4.73 -0.60
N GLY A 17 2.81 -5.00 -1.87
CA GLY A 17 4.16 -4.73 -2.40
C GLY A 17 4.23 -4.78 -3.88
N GLU A 18 3.49 -5.76 -4.34
CA GLU A 18 3.87 -6.61 -5.43
C GLU A 18 3.52 -6.01 -6.78
N PHE A 19 2.46 -5.20 -6.83
CA PHE A 19 2.05 -4.51 -8.06
C PHE A 19 1.98 -3.01 -7.85
N ALA A 20 2.74 -2.28 -8.66
CA ALA A 20 2.60 -0.85 -8.86
C ALA A 20 1.50 -0.62 -9.89
N THR A 21 0.91 0.57 -9.83
CA THR A 21 -0.19 0.93 -10.69
C THR A 21 0.09 2.21 -11.45
N SER A 22 -0.29 2.22 -12.72
CA SER A 22 -0.19 3.41 -13.55
C SER A 22 -1.45 3.54 -14.41
N PRO A 23 -1.98 4.76 -14.59
CA PRO A 23 -3.12 4.96 -15.47
C PRO A 23 -2.68 4.76 -16.93
N TYR A 24 -3.52 4.10 -17.71
CA TYR A 24 -3.42 4.06 -19.17
C TYR A 24 -4.67 4.71 -19.75
N HIS A 25 -4.46 5.81 -20.47
CA HIS A 25 -5.53 6.60 -21.04
C HIS A 25 -5.83 6.14 -22.46
N ALA A 26 -7.10 5.85 -22.75
CA ALA A 26 -7.53 5.56 -24.11
C ALA A 26 -7.52 6.85 -24.94
N SER A 27 -7.21 6.73 -26.23
CA SER A 27 -7.18 7.87 -27.15
C SER A 27 -8.55 8.32 -27.63
N CYS A 28 -9.62 7.61 -27.25
CA CYS A 28 -10.98 7.83 -27.75
C CYS A 28 -11.77 8.88 -26.96
N HIS A 29 -11.20 9.43 -25.88
CA HIS A 29 -11.83 10.48 -25.08
C HIS A 29 -10.78 11.42 -24.45
N PRO A 30 -11.12 12.70 -24.24
CA PRO A 30 -10.16 13.72 -23.78
C PRO A 30 -9.93 13.71 -22.26
N GLU A 31 -10.86 13.18 -21.47
CA GLU A 31 -10.83 13.23 -20.00
C GLU A 31 -10.60 11.84 -19.40
N CYS A 32 -9.78 11.76 -18.35
CA CYS A 32 -9.57 10.51 -17.63
C CYS A 32 -10.84 10.11 -16.87
N ASP A 33 -11.39 8.94 -17.20
CA ASP A 33 -12.58 8.37 -16.57
C ASP A 33 -12.25 7.29 -15.53
N LEU A 34 -10.98 7.17 -15.12
CA LEU A 34 -10.59 6.23 -14.05
C LEU A 34 -11.12 6.70 -12.68
N PRO A 35 -11.76 5.81 -11.91
CA PRO A 35 -12.16 6.14 -10.55
C PRO A 35 -10.94 6.29 -9.64
N GLU A 36 -11.08 7.14 -8.62
CA GLU A 36 -10.13 7.21 -7.51
C GLU A 36 -10.05 5.86 -6.79
N ARG A 37 -8.84 5.49 -6.34
CA ARG A 37 -8.59 4.21 -5.68
C ARG A 37 -8.69 4.33 -4.15
N PRO A 38 -9.22 3.30 -3.47
CA PRO A 38 -9.93 2.15 -4.01
C PRO A 38 -11.32 2.55 -4.54
N PRO A 39 -11.81 1.93 -5.63
CA PRO A 39 -13.09 2.32 -6.20
C PRO A 39 -14.24 2.02 -5.23
N LEU A 40 -15.08 3.02 -4.94
CA LEU A 40 -16.22 2.91 -4.02
C LEU A 40 -17.34 1.99 -4.56
N ARG A 41 -17.36 1.69 -5.86
CA ARG A 41 -18.35 0.83 -6.54
C ARG A 41 -17.65 -0.09 -7.55
N ARG A 42 -18.14 -1.31 -7.77
CA ARG A 42 -17.54 -2.29 -8.70
C ARG A 42 -17.93 -2.12 -10.18
N ASP A 43 -19.00 -1.40 -10.48
CA ASP A 43 -19.60 -1.35 -11.82
C ASP A 43 -19.30 -0.04 -12.56
N TYR A 44 -18.02 0.20 -12.88
CA TYR A 44 -17.60 1.31 -13.74
C TYR A 44 -17.23 0.77 -15.13
N ARG A 45 -17.86 1.32 -16.17
CA ARG A 45 -17.42 1.14 -17.55
C ARG A 45 -16.52 2.32 -17.90
N THR A 46 -15.21 2.09 -17.91
CA THR A 46 -14.21 3.10 -18.24
C THR A 46 -13.49 2.73 -19.54
N ASN A 47 -13.17 3.72 -20.36
CA ASN A 47 -12.32 3.58 -21.53
C ASN A 47 -10.84 3.57 -21.14
N CYS A 48 -10.45 4.34 -20.12
CA CYS A 48 -9.13 4.21 -19.50
C CYS A 48 -9.03 2.91 -18.69
N THR A 49 -7.82 2.38 -18.55
CA THR A 49 -7.55 1.17 -17.76
C THR A 49 -6.38 1.39 -16.79
N TRP A 50 -6.39 0.65 -15.68
CA TRP A 50 -5.23 0.59 -14.78
C TRP A 50 -4.26 -0.46 -15.28
N LEU A 51 -3.01 -0.07 -15.51
CA LEU A 51 -1.90 -1.01 -15.71
C LEU A 51 -1.32 -1.42 -14.37
N PHE A 52 -0.93 -2.68 -14.28
CA PHE A 52 -0.34 -3.28 -13.10
C PHE A 52 1.02 -3.83 -13.44
N GLN A 53 2.06 -3.25 -12.84
CA GLN A 53 3.44 -3.65 -13.05
C GLN A 53 3.98 -4.32 -11.82
N TYR A 54 4.54 -5.51 -11.97
CA TYR A 54 5.14 -6.22 -10.87
C TYR A 54 6.40 -5.49 -10.38
N THR A 55 6.47 -5.17 -9.09
CA THR A 55 7.52 -4.31 -8.52
C THR A 55 8.75 -5.09 -8.04
N GLY A 56 8.64 -6.42 -7.95
CA GLY A 56 9.67 -7.26 -7.31
C GLY A 56 9.68 -7.19 -5.77
N ILE A 57 8.80 -6.40 -5.14
CA ILE A 57 8.62 -6.42 -3.69
C ILE A 57 7.83 -7.68 -3.32
N GLY A 58 8.23 -8.36 -2.24
CA GLY A 58 7.57 -9.59 -1.79
C GLY A 58 7.83 -10.80 -2.70
N ALA A 59 8.75 -10.67 -3.67
CA ALA A 59 8.89 -11.62 -4.77
C ALA A 59 9.30 -13.04 -4.40
N CYS A 60 9.93 -13.22 -3.26
CA CYS A 60 10.22 -14.54 -2.73
C CYS A 60 9.23 -14.86 -1.63
N SER A 61 8.22 -15.69 -1.89
CA SER A 61 7.36 -16.32 -0.87
C SER A 61 8.09 -17.29 0.07
N CYS A 62 9.43 -17.34 -0.03
CA CYS A 62 10.23 -18.13 0.86
C CYS A 62 10.19 -17.56 2.28
N TRP A 63 10.16 -18.47 3.25
CA TRP A 63 10.25 -18.14 4.67
C TRP A 63 11.37 -17.16 4.98
N MET A 64 12.54 -17.28 4.33
CA MET A 64 13.67 -16.37 4.55
C MET A 64 13.37 -14.90 4.23
N CYS A 65 12.58 -14.63 3.18
CA CYS A 65 12.31 -13.28 2.71
C CYS A 65 11.06 -12.66 3.36
N HIS A 66 10.02 -13.43 3.66
CA HIS A 66 8.80 -12.90 4.32
C HIS A 66 8.82 -13.01 5.84
N GLU A 67 9.33 -14.11 6.37
CA GLU A 67 9.24 -14.45 7.81
C GLU A 67 10.60 -14.70 8.45
N GLY A 68 11.69 -14.47 7.70
CA GLY A 68 13.02 -14.77 8.15
C GLY A 68 13.45 -13.85 9.29
N PRO A 69 14.54 -14.19 10.00
CA PRO A 69 15.05 -13.36 11.10
C PRO A 69 15.27 -11.90 10.72
N GLN A 70 15.69 -11.63 9.48
CA GLN A 70 15.92 -10.27 8.96
C GLN A 70 14.59 -9.52 8.75
N ALA A 71 13.62 -10.11 8.04
CA ALA A 71 12.28 -9.54 7.85
C ALA A 71 11.57 -9.29 9.19
N ARG A 72 11.64 -10.23 10.13
CA ARG A 72 11.10 -10.04 11.50
C ARG A 72 11.75 -8.91 12.27
N ARG A 73 13.06 -8.69 12.09
CA ARG A 73 13.78 -7.57 12.73
C ARG A 73 13.38 -6.25 12.09
N ALA A 74 13.27 -6.18 10.76
CA ALA A 74 12.78 -5.01 10.04
C ALA A 74 11.36 -4.63 10.49
N ASN A 75 10.42 -5.58 10.44
CA ASN A 75 9.03 -5.38 10.88
C ASN A 75 8.93 -4.94 12.35
N ARG A 76 9.80 -5.46 13.24
CA ARG A 76 9.86 -5.02 14.64
C ARG A 76 10.35 -3.58 14.76
N ARG A 77 11.40 -3.21 14.03
CA ARG A 77 11.96 -1.84 14.04
C ARG A 77 10.94 -0.83 13.53
N GLU A 78 10.24 -1.16 12.45
CA GLU A 78 9.18 -0.32 11.90
C GLU A 78 8.03 -0.15 12.88
N ARG A 79 7.50 -1.23 13.46
CA ARG A 79 6.45 -1.14 14.49
C ARG A 79 6.86 -0.26 15.67
N GLN A 80 8.11 -0.34 16.10
CA GLN A 80 8.61 0.52 17.18
C GLN A 80 8.72 1.99 16.77
N ARG A 81 9.07 2.26 15.51
CA ARG A 81 9.04 3.61 14.94
C ARG A 81 7.60 4.14 14.90
N ASP A 82 6.68 3.40 14.30
CA ASP A 82 5.28 3.80 14.16
C ASP A 82 4.64 4.09 15.53
N ARG A 83 4.91 3.24 16.53
CA ARG A 83 4.44 3.46 17.91
C ARG A 83 4.93 4.78 18.51
N ARG A 84 6.18 5.18 18.24
CA ARG A 84 6.71 6.45 18.73
C ARG A 84 6.04 7.63 18.03
N VAL A 85 5.95 7.60 16.71
CA VAL A 85 5.30 8.65 15.92
C VAL A 85 3.86 8.87 16.37
N LEU A 86 3.09 7.79 16.56
CA LEU A 86 1.72 7.86 17.05
C LEU A 86 1.62 8.39 18.49
N ALA A 87 2.56 8.01 19.36
CA ALA A 87 2.57 8.50 20.73
C ALA A 87 2.87 10.01 20.79
N ASP A 88 3.80 10.49 19.96
CA ASP A 88 4.16 11.91 19.86
C ASP A 88 2.99 12.74 19.32
N ALA A 89 2.35 12.28 18.26
CA ALA A 89 1.16 12.94 17.72
C ALA A 89 -0.02 12.95 18.69
N LEU A 90 -0.27 11.85 19.40
CA LEU A 90 -1.31 11.82 20.43
C LEU A 90 -1.04 12.85 21.53
N LYS A 91 0.24 13.07 21.88
CA LYS A 91 0.64 14.09 22.85
C LYS A 91 0.37 15.50 22.32
N ALA A 92 0.73 15.78 21.07
CA ALA A 92 0.48 17.06 20.40
C ALA A 92 -1.02 17.37 20.30
N TRP A 93 -1.83 16.39 19.87
CA TRP A 93 -3.28 16.51 19.82
C TRP A 93 -3.90 16.84 21.19
N ARG A 94 -3.44 16.16 22.25
CA ARG A 94 -3.87 16.45 23.63
C ARG A 94 -3.46 17.84 24.12
N ALA A 95 -2.46 18.47 23.50
CA ALA A 95 -2.04 19.83 23.80
C ALA A 95 -2.84 20.88 22.99
N GLY A 96 -3.73 20.45 22.09
CA GLY A 96 -4.59 21.33 21.29
C GLY A 96 -4.16 21.50 19.82
N GLU A 97 -3.21 20.70 19.33
CA GLU A 97 -2.86 20.69 17.91
C GLU A 97 -3.83 19.80 17.13
N ASP A 98 -4.82 20.42 16.46
CA ASP A 98 -5.89 19.71 15.74
C ASP A 98 -5.39 18.92 14.51
N ASP A 99 -4.24 19.30 13.94
CA ASP A 99 -3.60 18.68 12.77
C ASP A 99 -2.46 17.71 13.12
N ALA A 100 -2.28 17.37 14.40
CA ALA A 100 -1.18 16.53 14.90
C ALA A 100 -1.04 15.16 14.23
N PHE A 101 -2.08 14.68 13.54
CA PHE A 101 -2.08 13.40 12.83
C PHE A 101 -1.91 13.53 11.30
N GLU A 102 -2.06 14.72 10.71
CA GLU A 102 -2.07 14.93 9.25
C GLU A 102 -0.72 14.56 8.60
N ASP A 103 0.38 14.80 9.30
CA ASP A 103 1.72 14.45 8.85
C ASP A 103 2.11 13.00 9.14
N ILE A 104 1.29 12.24 9.89
CA ILE A 104 1.54 10.82 10.12
C ILE A 104 1.10 10.04 8.89
N ARG A 105 1.99 10.06 7.91
CA ARG A 105 1.93 9.11 6.81
C ARG A 105 2.60 7.83 7.28
N PRO A 106 1.94 6.66 7.18
CA PRO A 106 2.62 5.40 7.39
C PRO A 106 3.92 5.39 6.59
N THR A 107 5.04 5.07 7.24
CA THR A 107 6.35 5.07 6.58
C THR A 107 6.22 4.32 5.26
N LEU A 108 6.61 4.93 4.13
CA LEU A 108 6.39 4.42 2.76
C LEU A 108 6.97 3.03 2.46
N SER A 109 7.64 2.37 3.42
CA SER A 109 7.82 0.93 3.37
C SER A 109 6.50 0.15 3.39
N ARG A 110 5.41 0.78 3.86
CA ARG A 110 4.02 0.32 3.73
C ARG A 110 3.13 1.15 2.79
N LEU A 111 3.46 2.42 2.51
CA LEU A 111 2.69 3.27 1.57
C LEU A 111 3.15 3.23 0.10
N ARG A 112 3.89 2.19 -0.33
CA ARG A 112 3.70 1.69 -1.70
C ARG A 112 2.30 1.08 -1.93
N TYR A 113 1.43 1.22 -0.92
CA TYR A 113 0.05 0.78 -0.87
C TYR A 113 -0.89 1.79 -0.25
N MET A 114 -1.41 2.65 -1.12
CA MET A 114 -2.83 2.95 -1.22
C MET A 114 -3.21 2.96 -2.70
#